data_AF-A0A1I6M7V4-F1
#
_entry.id   AF-A0A1I6M7V4-F1
#
_cell.length_a   1.000
_cell.length_b   1.000
_cell.length_c   1.000
_cell.angle_alpha   90.00
_cell.angle_beta   90.00
_cell.angle_gamma   90.00
#
_symmetry.space_group_name_H-M   'P 1'
#
loop_
_entity.id
_entity.type
_entity.pdbx_description
1 polymer ?
#
loop_
_entity_poly.entity_id
_entity_poly.type
_entity_poly.pdbx_seq_one_letter_code
_entity_poly.pdbx_strand_id
1 'polypeptide(L)'
;MADLETLIKSLQRDLALSDLFSRTRNGGPDVCELSLLLMDRMKIKMYQEKGHAMPHVHVDYGRDSHVASFAIDVPRLLEGDLGRHRNATVIEFISDHREELLSIWRGLQAGANVAPLVVQLRADAE
;
A
#
# COMPACT_ATOMS: atom_id res chain seq x y z
N MET A 1 -0.85 8.28 -17.82
CA MET A 1 -1.22 8.41 -16.40
C MET A 1 -1.59 7.02 -15.94
N ALA A 2 -0.76 6.40 -15.10
CA ALA A 2 -1.08 5.10 -14.56
C ALA A 2 -2.34 5.24 -13.69
N ASP A 3 -3.25 4.29 -13.82
CA ASP A 3 -4.42 4.25 -12.96
C ASP A 3 -3.99 3.81 -11.55
N LEU A 4 -4.61 4.36 -10.52
CA LEU A 4 -4.28 4.06 -9.12
C LEU A 4 -4.38 2.56 -8.82
N GLU A 5 -5.34 1.86 -9.43
CA GLU A 5 -5.46 0.41 -9.32
C GLU A 5 -4.23 -0.32 -9.82
N THR A 6 -3.59 0.19 -10.88
CA THR A 6 -2.38 -0.40 -11.45
C THR A 6 -1.20 -0.24 -10.49
N LEU A 7 -1.07 0.94 -9.86
CA LEU A 7 -0.05 1.21 -8.85
C LEU A 7 -0.20 0.29 -7.62
N ILE A 8 -1.44 0.08 -7.18
CA ILE A 8 -1.75 -0.79 -6.04
C ILE A 8 -1.43 -2.25 -6.36
N LYS A 9 -1.79 -2.72 -7.55
CA LYS A 9 -1.44 -4.08 -8.01
C LYS A 9 0.07 -4.28 -8.09
N SER A 10 0.81 -3.26 -8.53
CA SER A 10 2.29 -3.28 -8.52
C SER A 10 2.83 -3.43 -7.10
N LEU A 11 2.43 -2.55 -6.18
CA LEU A 11 2.90 -2.61 -4.80
C LEU A 11 2.57 -3.94 -4.12
N GLN A 12 1.36 -4.48 -4.35
CA GLN A 12 0.99 -5.76 -3.78
C GLN A 12 1.90 -6.89 -4.28
N ARG A 13 2.19 -6.90 -5.58
CA ARG A 13 3.10 -7.87 -6.20
C ARG A 13 4.51 -7.73 -5.60
N ASP A 14 5.01 -6.52 -5.44
CA ASP A 14 6.35 -6.27 -4.91
C ASP A 14 6.47 -6.71 -3.45
N LEU A 15 5.45 -6.44 -2.63
CA LEU A 15 5.39 -6.92 -1.25
C LEU A 15 5.31 -8.45 -1.18
N ALA A 16 4.48 -9.07 -2.01
CA ALA A 16 4.34 -10.52 -2.03
C ALA A 16 5.61 -11.24 -2.53
N LEU A 17 6.33 -10.66 -3.48
CA LEU A 17 7.64 -11.15 -3.91
C LEU A 17 8.70 -10.96 -2.81
N SER A 18 8.73 -9.80 -2.16
CA SER A 18 9.64 -9.51 -1.05
C SER A 18 9.50 -10.51 0.10
N ASP A 19 8.26 -10.88 0.43
CA ASP A 19 7.94 -11.90 1.43
C ASP A 19 8.45 -13.30 1.00
N LEU A 20 8.18 -13.71 -0.25
CA LEU A 20 8.65 -14.99 -0.80
C LEU A 20 10.18 -15.11 -0.73
N PHE A 21 10.91 -14.06 -1.15
CA PHE A 21 12.37 -14.05 -1.12
C PHE A 21 12.93 -14.02 0.31
N SER A 22 12.30 -13.28 1.22
CA SER A 22 12.76 -13.18 2.62
C SER A 22 12.62 -14.52 3.37
N ARG A 23 11.62 -15.34 3.02
CA ARG A 23 11.37 -16.63 3.67
C ARG A 23 12.03 -17.83 3.01
N THR A 24 12.28 -17.84 1.71
CA THR A 24 13.11 -18.91 1.08
C THR A 24 14.47 -19.09 1.78
N ARG A 25 14.98 -18.07 2.47
CA ARG A 25 16.17 -18.15 3.35
C ARG A 25 15.94 -18.80 4.73
N ASN A 26 14.72 -18.84 5.23
CA ASN A 26 14.35 -19.22 6.60
C ASN A 26 13.31 -20.37 6.69
N GLY A 27 12.80 -20.90 5.57
CA GLY A 27 11.84 -22.02 5.50
C GLY A 27 10.92 -21.94 4.27
N GLY A 28 10.44 -23.07 3.75
CA GLY A 28 9.66 -23.14 2.50
C GLY A 28 8.37 -22.28 2.48
N PRO A 29 7.83 -21.96 1.29
CA PRO A 29 6.70 -21.03 1.16
C PRO A 29 5.43 -21.60 1.80
N ASP A 30 4.78 -20.80 2.65
CA ASP A 30 3.49 -21.15 3.25
C ASP A 30 2.36 -20.83 2.27
N VAL A 31 1.25 -21.58 2.34
CA VAL A 31 0.07 -21.42 1.48
C VAL A 31 -0.55 -20.02 1.58
N CYS A 32 -0.27 -19.29 2.68
CA CYS A 32 -0.74 -17.94 2.90
C CYS A 32 -0.12 -16.91 1.94
N GLU A 33 1.16 -17.03 1.57
CA GLU A 33 1.81 -16.05 0.67
C GLU A 33 1.43 -16.28 -0.78
N LEU A 34 1.32 -17.54 -1.19
CA LEU A 34 0.68 -17.87 -2.46
C LEU A 34 -0.75 -17.33 -2.48
N SER A 35 -1.49 -17.41 -1.37
CA SER A 35 -2.82 -16.81 -1.26
C SER A 35 -2.78 -15.28 -1.33
N LEU A 36 -1.72 -14.59 -0.94
CA LEU A 36 -1.62 -13.13 -1.12
C LEU A 36 -1.32 -12.76 -2.58
N LEU A 37 -0.50 -13.55 -3.27
CA LEU A 37 -0.31 -13.46 -4.72
C LEU A 37 -1.59 -13.77 -5.51
N LEU A 38 -2.41 -14.69 -5.00
CA LEU A 38 -3.61 -15.19 -5.68
C LEU A 38 -4.91 -14.49 -5.25
N MET A 39 -4.98 -13.86 -4.07
CA MET A 39 -6.24 -13.34 -3.49
C MET A 39 -6.23 -11.84 -3.15
N ASP A 40 -5.30 -11.06 -3.68
CA ASP A 40 -5.51 -9.61 -3.78
C ASP A 40 -5.84 -8.91 -2.44
N ARG A 41 -5.17 -9.32 -1.34
CA ARG A 41 -5.50 -8.85 0.03
C ARG A 41 -4.63 -7.68 0.50
N MET A 42 -4.61 -6.60 -0.27
CA MET A 42 -4.01 -5.34 0.15
C MET A 42 -5.01 -4.19 0.00
N LYS A 43 -4.97 -3.25 0.95
CA LYS A 43 -5.75 -2.00 0.85
C LYS A 43 -4.83 -0.82 1.07
N ILE A 44 -4.80 0.08 0.10
CA ILE A 44 -4.25 1.41 0.29
C ILE A 44 -5.42 2.36 0.57
N LYS A 45 -5.23 3.31 1.50
CA LYS A 45 -6.24 4.34 1.81
C LYS A 45 -5.57 5.70 1.97
N MET A 46 -6.22 6.73 1.45
CA MET A 46 -5.92 8.13 1.76
C MET A 46 -7.22 8.79 2.25
N TYR A 47 -7.12 9.55 3.33
CA TYR A 47 -8.28 10.19 3.96
C TYR A 47 -8.31 11.68 3.66
N GLN A 48 -9.52 12.25 3.60
CA GLN A 48 -9.70 13.69 3.49
C GLN A 48 -9.55 14.28 4.88
N GLU A 49 -8.59 15.18 5.05
CA GLU A 49 -8.23 15.71 6.36
C GLU A 49 -8.59 17.19 6.40
N LYS A 50 -9.38 17.58 7.40
CA LYS A 50 -9.78 18.97 7.57
C LYS A 50 -8.62 19.73 8.24
N GLY A 51 -7.88 20.50 7.46
CA GLY A 51 -6.73 21.27 7.91
C GLY A 51 -5.41 20.74 7.35
N HIS A 52 -4.32 21.52 7.50
CA HIS A 52 -2.98 21.20 6.98
C HIS A 52 -2.36 19.96 7.66
N ALA A 53 -2.89 18.79 7.37
CA ALA A 53 -2.27 17.53 7.72
C ALA A 53 -1.26 17.13 6.66
N MET A 54 -0.16 16.55 7.13
CA MET A 54 0.92 16.04 6.29
C MET A 54 0.38 15.01 5.29
N PRO A 55 0.75 15.08 4.00
CA PRO A 55 0.37 14.07 3.02
C PRO A 55 0.86 12.68 3.43
N HIS A 56 -0.07 11.72 3.57
CA HIS A 56 0.26 10.37 3.98
C HIS A 56 -0.69 9.32 3.40
N VAL A 57 -0.24 8.06 3.43
CA VAL A 57 -0.94 6.88 2.91
C VAL A 57 -1.01 5.82 3.99
N HIS A 58 -2.18 5.19 4.12
CA HIS A 58 -2.37 4.01 4.97
C HIS A 58 -2.28 2.74 4.12
N VAL A 59 -1.48 1.78 4.55
CA VAL A 59 -1.29 0.48 3.90
C VAL A 59 -1.73 -0.61 4.87
N ASP A 60 -2.68 -1.43 4.44
CA ASP A 60 -3.20 -2.60 5.14
C ASP A 60 -2.81 -3.84 4.32
N TYR A 61 -1.95 -4.68 4.89
CA TYR A 61 -1.35 -5.83 4.18
C TYR A 61 -1.45 -7.12 5.01
N GLY A 62 -1.98 -8.18 4.40
CA GLY A 62 -2.00 -9.53 4.99
C GLY A 62 -3.29 -9.90 5.75
N ARG A 63 -3.25 -11.02 6.49
CA ARG A 63 -4.39 -11.54 7.28
C ARG A 63 -4.56 -10.84 8.63
N ASP A 64 -3.47 -10.36 9.21
CA ASP A 64 -3.48 -9.73 10.54
C ASP A 64 -3.78 -8.22 10.48
N SER A 65 -4.20 -7.73 9.31
CA SER A 65 -4.39 -6.30 9.03
C SER A 65 -3.25 -5.46 9.59
N HIS A 66 -2.04 -5.71 9.12
CA HIS A 66 -0.92 -4.85 9.45
C HIS A 66 -1.19 -3.48 8.83
N VAL A 67 -1.65 -2.55 9.65
CA VAL A 67 -1.91 -1.17 9.25
C VAL A 67 -0.68 -0.35 9.58
N ALA A 68 -0.12 0.30 8.55
CA ALA A 68 0.93 1.28 8.71
C ALA A 68 0.62 2.53 7.89
N SER A 69 1.02 3.69 8.41
CA SER A 69 0.88 4.98 7.74
C SER A 69 2.24 5.51 7.34
N PHE A 70 2.34 6.07 6.13
CA PHE A 70 3.60 6.55 5.56
C PHE A 70 3.43 7.95 5.00
N ALA A 71 4.39 8.84 5.26
CA ALA A 71 4.40 10.17 4.67
C ALA A 71 4.74 10.08 3.17
N ILE A 72 4.04 10.87 2.34
CA ILE A 72 4.29 10.92 0.89
C ILE A 72 5.42 11.91 0.59
N ASP A 73 5.44 13.07 1.27
CA ASP A 73 6.33 14.18 0.90
C ASP A 73 7.81 13.84 1.17
N VAL A 74 8.10 13.33 2.36
CA VAL A 74 9.39 12.74 2.72
C VAL A 74 9.11 11.29 3.11
N PRO A 75 9.31 10.33 2.18
CA PRO A 75 8.94 8.92 2.36
C PRO A 75 9.51 8.34 3.66
N ARG A 76 8.62 8.08 4.63
CA ARG A 76 8.96 7.47 5.92
C ARG A 76 7.72 6.89 6.58
N LEU A 77 7.92 5.91 7.44
CA LEU A 77 6.90 5.41 8.35
C LEU A 77 6.51 6.49 9.36
N LEU A 78 5.20 6.69 9.54
CA LEU A 78 4.62 7.59 10.54
C LEU A 78 4.10 6.79 11.73
N GLU A 79 3.31 5.75 11.49
CA GLU A 79 2.70 4.92 12.52
C GLU A 79 2.49 3.48 12.03
N GLY A 80 2.39 2.53 12.96
CA GLY A 80 2.21 1.11 12.67
C GLY A 80 3.53 0.39 12.38
N ASP A 81 3.45 -0.86 11.92
CA ASP A 81 4.60 -1.64 11.50
C ASP A 81 4.18 -2.78 10.56
N LEU A 82 4.77 -2.84 9.35
CA LEU A 82 4.62 -3.98 8.44
C LEU A 82 5.80 -4.97 8.55
N GLY A 83 6.80 -4.65 9.36
CA GLY A 83 8.10 -5.30 9.41
C GLY A 83 9.13 -4.59 8.51
N ARG A 84 10.41 -4.68 8.90
CA ARG A 84 11.52 -3.90 8.30
C ARG A 84 11.58 -3.99 6.78
N HIS A 85 11.46 -5.19 6.21
CA HIS A 85 11.55 -5.39 4.76
C HIS A 85 10.35 -4.79 4.02
N ARG A 86 9.13 -5.01 4.52
CA ARG A 86 7.90 -4.48 3.92
C ARG A 86 7.84 -2.95 4.02
N ASN A 87 8.23 -2.39 5.17
CA ASN A 87 8.34 -0.95 5.34
C ASN A 87 9.30 -0.34 4.30
N ALA A 88 10.44 -0.98 4.02
CA ALA A 88 11.37 -0.52 3.00
C ALA A 88 10.76 -0.56 1.58
N THR A 89 10.09 -1.65 1.21
CA THR A 89 9.39 -1.78 -0.08
C THR A 89 8.31 -0.71 -0.26
N VAL A 90 7.52 -0.41 0.78
CA VAL A 90 6.50 0.66 0.72
C VAL A 90 7.15 2.04 0.58
N ILE A 91 8.24 2.31 1.32
CA ILE A 91 8.95 3.59 1.23
C ILE A 91 9.56 3.80 -0.16
N GLU A 92 10.13 2.75 -0.76
CA GLU A 92 10.66 2.77 -2.14
C GLU A 92 9.55 3.07 -3.14
N PHE A 93 8.43 2.33 -3.06
CA PHE A 93 7.25 2.60 -3.89
C PHE A 93 6.73 4.04 -3.77
N ILE A 94 6.63 4.58 -2.55
CA ILE A 94 6.20 5.96 -2.34
C ILE A 94 7.21 6.94 -2.95
N SER A 95 8.51 6.63 -2.89
CA SER A 95 9.55 7.45 -3.49
C SER A 95 9.42 7.49 -5.02
N ASP A 96 9.19 6.33 -5.64
CA ASP A 96 9.08 6.17 -7.09
C ASP A 96 7.80 6.81 -7.66
N HIS A 97 6.70 6.79 -6.89
CA HIS A 97 5.39 7.31 -7.29
C HIS A 97 4.99 8.59 -6.56
N ARG A 98 5.95 9.31 -5.98
CA ARG A 98 5.70 10.46 -5.10
C ARG A 98 4.82 11.53 -5.75
N GLU A 99 5.11 11.89 -6.98
CA GLU A 99 4.37 12.95 -7.69
C GLU A 99 2.91 12.56 -7.95
N GLU A 100 2.67 11.30 -8.33
CA GLU A 100 1.34 10.74 -8.57
C GLU A 100 0.53 10.71 -7.26
N LEU A 101 1.13 10.22 -6.18
CA LEU A 101 0.49 10.16 -4.85
C LEU A 101 0.20 11.57 -4.30
N LEU A 102 1.08 12.55 -4.51
CA LEU A 102 0.84 13.93 -4.11
C LEU A 102 -0.29 14.59 -4.94
N SER A 103 -0.36 14.29 -6.23
CA SER A 103 -1.43 14.77 -7.10
C SER A 103 -2.79 14.25 -6.61
N ILE A 104 -2.86 12.95 -6.32
CA ILE A 104 -4.03 12.28 -5.77
C ILE A 104 -4.41 12.89 -4.42
N TRP A 105 -3.45 13.05 -3.51
CA TRP A 105 -3.67 13.67 -2.20
C TRP A 105 -4.27 15.07 -2.33
N ARG A 106 -3.69 15.93 -3.19
CA ARG A 106 -4.18 17.29 -3.42
C ARG A 106 -5.60 17.30 -3.99
N GLY A 107 -5.90 16.42 -4.94
CA GLY A 107 -7.25 16.27 -5.50
C GLY A 107 -8.26 15.88 -4.42
N LEU A 108 -7.88 14.94 -3.56
CA LEU A 108 -8.71 14.47 -2.45
C LEU A 108 -8.96 15.57 -1.40
N GLN A 109 -7.92 16.35 -1.04
CA GLN A 109 -8.09 17.48 -0.12
C GLN A 109 -8.93 18.62 -0.71
N ALA A 110 -8.86 18.83 -2.03
CA ALA A 110 -9.68 19.81 -2.75
C ALA A 110 -11.17 19.42 -2.85
N GLY A 111 -11.57 18.26 -2.31
CA GLY A 111 -12.95 17.78 -2.36
C GLY A 111 -13.35 17.25 -3.73
N ALA A 112 -12.38 16.91 -4.59
CA ALA A 112 -12.67 16.13 -5.78
C ALA A 112 -13.31 14.82 -5.32
N ASN A 113 -14.39 14.40 -6.01
CA ASN A 113 -15.02 13.11 -5.76
C ASN A 113 -14.14 12.01 -6.37
N VAL A 114 -12.98 11.80 -5.76
CA VAL A 114 -12.19 10.57 -5.88
C VAL A 114 -12.93 9.53 -5.05
N ALA A 115 -14.04 9.03 -5.63
CA ALA A 115 -14.82 7.92 -5.12
C ALA A 115 -13.85 6.86 -4.61
N PRO A 116 -14.10 6.38 -3.38
CA PRO A 116 -13.10 6.30 -2.32
C PRO A 116 -11.82 5.63 -2.81
N LEU A 117 -10.67 6.26 -2.55
CA LEU A 117 -9.33 5.65 -2.63
C LEU A 117 -9.15 4.41 -1.73
N VAL A 118 -10.22 3.88 -1.15
CA VAL A 118 -10.32 2.49 -0.76
C VAL A 118 -10.43 1.66 -2.04
N VAL A 119 -9.33 1.59 -2.80
CA VAL A 119 -9.18 0.50 -3.77
C VAL A 119 -8.94 -0.74 -2.92
N GLN A 120 -10.06 -1.35 -2.55
CA GLN A 120 -10.10 -2.69 -2.02
C GLN A 120 -9.90 -3.61 -3.21
N LEU A 121 -8.73 -4.22 -3.30
CA LEU A 121 -8.61 -5.45 -4.04
C LEU A 121 -9.48 -6.47 -3.26
N ARG A 122 -10.70 -6.68 -3.74
CA ARG A 122 -11.55 -7.78 -3.30
C ARG A 122 -11.33 -8.86 -4.33
N ALA A 123 -10.78 -9.99 -3.92
CA ALA A 123 -10.97 -11.22 -4.65
C ALA A 123 -12.47 -11.52 -4.61
N ASP A 124 -13.18 -11.16 -5.67
CA ASP A 124 -14.50 -11.71 -5.95
C ASP A 124 -14.27 -13.21 -6.22
N ALA A 125 -14.39 -13.99 -5.15
CA ALA A 125 -14.53 -15.42 -5.23
C ALA A 125 -16.01 -15.70 -5.49
N GLU A 126 -16.35 -15.96 -6.75
CA GLU A 126 -17.39 -16.94 -7.10
C GLU A 126 -16.75 -18.32 -7.26
#